data_AF-A0A5M9MQL2-F1
#
_entry.id   AF-A0A5M9MQL2-F1
#
_cell.length_a   1.000
_cell.length_b   1.000
_cell.length_c   1.000
_cell.angle_alpha   90.00
_cell.angle_beta   90.00
_cell.angle_gamma   90.00
#
_symmetry.space_group_name_H-M   'P 1'
#
loop_
_entity.id
_entity.type
_entity.pdbx_description
1 polymer ?
#
loop_
_entity_poly.entity_id
_entity_poly.type
_entity_poly.pdbx_seq_one_letter_code
_entity_poly.pdbx_strand_id
1 'polypeptide(L)'
;MASAIMETIHEEIKKFQAVVKDVAKTGTWLYPFKGLIYLSYHQSLWRPFLSRTWQTITLGIGITAGMFFFTYIPQATILTLTSGPFGPISAILLIISESATLTTSVARMFSLRDALTDTFDATLVTRGMEPLVSEGRHVLPASTGRDAVARLGKMLKQPLERLNPRAVLRSFLLLPLNLIPVVGTLI
;
A
#
# COMPACT_ATOMS: atom_id res chain seq x y z
N MET A 1 -21.58 -9.82 -23.68
CA MET A 1 -20.71 -9.62 -22.50
C MET A 1 -19.24 -9.43 -22.88
N ALA A 2 -18.66 -10.26 -23.76
CA ALA A 2 -17.26 -10.09 -24.20
C ALA A 2 -17.00 -8.78 -24.98
N SER A 3 -17.95 -8.29 -25.79
CA SER A 3 -17.83 -7.04 -26.56
C SER A 3 -17.73 -5.79 -25.68
N ALA A 4 -18.57 -5.69 -24.64
CA ALA A 4 -18.54 -4.57 -23.69
C ALA A 4 -17.24 -4.54 -22.86
N ILE A 5 -16.67 -5.70 -22.57
CA ILE A 5 -15.36 -5.81 -21.89
C ILE A 5 -14.25 -5.30 -22.81
N MET A 6 -14.28 -5.69 -24.08
CA MET A 6 -13.25 -5.29 -25.06
C MET A 6 -13.28 -3.79 -25.34
N GLU A 7 -14.46 -3.19 -25.39
CA GLU A 7 -14.65 -1.74 -25.56
C GLU A 7 -14.12 -0.97 -24.34
N THR A 8 -14.43 -1.42 -23.13
CA THR A 8 -13.92 -0.83 -21.88
C THR A 8 -12.39 -0.85 -21.83
N ILE A 9 -11.78 -1.98 -22.23
CA ILE A 9 -10.32 -2.13 -22.28
C ILE A 9 -9.71 -1.14 -23.27
N HIS A 10 -10.32 -0.97 -24.44
CA HIS A 10 -9.78 -0.10 -25.48
C HIS A 10 -9.86 1.39 -25.09
N GLU A 11 -10.95 1.80 -24.44
CA GLU A 11 -11.07 3.14 -23.86
C GLU A 11 -10.06 3.37 -22.73
N GLU A 12 -9.84 2.39 -21.86
CA GLU A 12 -8.87 2.48 -20.77
C GLU A 12 -7.43 2.58 -21.29
N ILE A 13 -7.06 1.82 -22.32
CA ILE A 13 -5.73 1.91 -22.94
C ILE A 13 -5.50 3.31 -23.52
N LYS A 14 -6.50 3.88 -24.20
CA LYS A 14 -6.39 5.25 -24.75
C LYS A 14 -6.25 6.30 -23.65
N LYS A 15 -7.02 6.19 -22.57
CA LYS A 15 -6.88 7.08 -21.40
C LYS A 15 -5.51 6.94 -20.76
N PHE A 16 -5.02 5.72 -20.59
CA PHE A 16 -3.71 5.45 -20.01
C PHE A 16 -2.58 6.02 -20.87
N GLN A 17 -2.61 5.82 -22.18
CA GLN A 17 -1.64 6.40 -23.10
C GLN A 17 -1.62 7.93 -23.07
N ALA A 18 -2.80 8.56 -22.96
CA ALA A 18 -2.90 10.01 -22.81
C ALA A 18 -2.26 10.48 -21.50
N VAL A 19 -2.58 9.84 -20.38
CA VAL A 19 -2.01 10.16 -19.05
C VAL A 19 -0.49 9.96 -19.04
N VAL A 20 0.03 8.86 -19.58
CA VAL A 20 1.48 8.61 -19.64
C VAL A 20 2.20 9.68 -20.48
N LYS A 21 1.62 10.06 -21.61
CA LYS A 21 2.17 11.11 -22.48
C LYS A 21 2.18 12.48 -21.78
N ASP A 22 1.15 12.78 -21.00
CA ASP A 22 1.06 14.02 -20.24
C ASP A 22 2.02 14.04 -19.04
N VAL A 23 2.16 12.92 -18.31
CA VAL A 23 3.11 12.76 -17.20
C VAL A 23 4.55 12.93 -17.67
N ALA A 24 4.90 12.32 -18.82
CA ALA A 24 6.23 12.44 -19.42
C ALA A 24 6.56 13.89 -19.83
N LYS A 25 5.58 14.63 -20.35
CA LYS A 25 5.77 16.03 -20.77
C LYS A 25 5.84 17.02 -19.62
N THR A 26 5.08 16.78 -18.55
CA THR A 26 4.93 17.72 -17.43
C THR A 26 6.03 17.59 -16.37
N GLY A 27 6.94 16.60 -16.50
CA GLY A 27 7.97 16.34 -15.49
C GLY A 27 7.40 15.83 -14.17
N THR A 28 6.16 15.30 -14.20
CA THR A 28 5.43 14.85 -13.00
C THR A 28 6.12 13.66 -12.31
N TRP A 29 7.03 12.97 -13.01
CA TRP A 29 7.89 11.92 -12.45
C TRP A 29 8.78 12.36 -11.27
N LEU A 30 9.06 13.66 -11.12
CA LEU A 30 9.86 14.17 -9.98
C LEU A 30 9.06 14.28 -8.66
N TYR A 31 7.73 14.22 -8.72
CA TYR A 31 6.88 14.46 -7.55
C TYR A 31 6.99 13.42 -6.42
N PRO A 32 7.19 12.11 -6.67
CA PRO A 32 7.45 11.14 -5.60
C PRO A 32 8.66 11.51 -4.74
N PHE A 33 9.76 11.96 -5.37
CA PHE A 33 10.95 12.41 -4.66
C PHE A 33 10.70 13.71 -3.89
N LYS A 34 10.00 14.68 -4.50
CA LYS A 34 9.59 15.90 -3.81
C LYS A 34 8.67 15.58 -2.62
N GLY A 35 7.81 14.56 -2.74
CA GLY A 35 6.95 14.07 -1.68
C GLY A 35 7.74 13.48 -0.51
N LEU A 36 8.77 12.67 -0.77
CA LEU A 36 9.69 12.15 0.26
C LEU A 36 10.39 13.29 1.02
N ILE A 37 10.94 14.26 0.28
CA ILE A 37 11.58 15.44 0.88
C ILE A 37 10.56 16.23 1.70
N TYR A 38 9.38 16.49 1.16
CA TYR A 38 8.31 17.21 1.85
C TYR A 38 7.87 16.52 3.12
N LEU A 39 7.69 15.20 3.08
CA LEU A 39 7.37 14.37 4.24
C LEU A 39 8.46 14.47 5.29
N SER A 40 9.74 14.44 4.89
CA SER A 40 10.86 14.54 5.83
C SER A 40 10.91 15.89 6.58
N TYR A 41 10.52 16.99 5.94
CA TYR A 41 10.45 18.32 6.57
C TYR A 41 9.17 18.57 7.39
N HIS A 42 8.11 17.76 7.20
CA HIS A 42 6.82 17.93 7.88
C HIS A 42 6.57 16.80 8.88
N GLN A 43 7.15 16.93 10.07
CA GLN A 43 7.06 15.92 11.15
C GLN A 43 5.61 15.63 11.59
N SER A 44 4.68 16.57 11.41
CA SER A 44 3.25 16.37 11.71
C SER A 44 2.63 15.26 10.87
N LEU A 45 3.14 15.01 9.66
CA LEU A 45 2.69 13.95 8.75
C LEU A 45 3.25 12.57 9.11
N TRP A 46 4.15 12.45 10.08
CA TRP A 46 4.73 11.17 10.49
C TRP A 46 3.81 10.39 11.45
N ARG A 47 2.89 11.08 12.14
CA ARG A 47 1.98 10.46 13.11
C ARG A 47 1.18 9.28 12.56
N PRO A 48 0.55 9.35 11.36
CA PRO A 48 -0.17 8.22 10.77
C PRO A 48 0.76 7.02 10.55
N PHE A 49 1.99 7.24 10.09
CA PHE A 49 2.96 6.15 9.93
C PHE A 49 3.37 5.56 11.27
N LEU A 50 3.84 6.37 12.22
CA LEU A 50 4.33 5.89 13.52
C LEU A 50 3.26 5.14 14.32
N SER A 51 2.02 5.63 14.32
CA SER A 51 0.92 4.97 15.03
C SER A 51 0.61 3.57 14.48
N ARG A 52 0.86 3.35 13.19
CA ARG A 52 0.63 2.07 12.49
C ARG A 52 1.87 1.20 12.41
N THR A 53 3.06 1.77 12.55
CA THR A 53 4.33 1.04 12.64
C THR A 53 4.29 0.04 13.81
N TRP A 54 3.79 0.45 14.97
CA TRP A 54 3.70 -0.47 16.13
C TRP A 54 2.77 -1.67 15.85
N GLN A 55 1.63 -1.43 15.20
CA GLN A 55 0.70 -2.49 14.79
C GLN A 55 1.35 -3.45 13.80
N THR A 56 2.11 -2.92 12.84
CA THR A 56 2.81 -3.72 11.83
C THR A 56 3.96 -4.52 12.44
N ILE A 57 4.73 -3.94 13.36
CA ILE A 57 5.78 -4.64 14.09
C ILE A 57 5.19 -5.78 14.93
N THR A 58 4.12 -5.51 15.67
CA THR A 58 3.45 -6.52 16.49
C THR A 58 2.91 -7.67 15.63
N LEU A 59 2.27 -7.34 14.50
CA LEU A 59 1.84 -8.35 13.51
C LEU A 59 3.02 -9.15 12.97
N GLY A 60 4.12 -8.49 12.61
CA GLY A 60 5.31 -9.14 12.08
C GLY A 60 5.96 -10.09 13.07
N ILE A 61 6.09 -9.68 14.33
CA ILE A 61 6.60 -10.53 15.42
C ILE A 61 5.66 -11.73 15.62
N GLY A 62 4.35 -11.51 15.70
CA GLY A 62 3.37 -12.59 15.90
C GLY A 62 3.38 -13.62 14.76
N ILE A 63 3.39 -13.15 13.51
CA ILE A 63 3.45 -14.01 12.32
C ILE A 63 4.77 -14.78 12.30
N THR A 64 5.89 -14.10 12.50
CA THR A 64 7.23 -14.72 12.47
C THR A 64 7.37 -15.76 13.57
N ALA A 65 6.96 -15.43 14.80
CA ALA A 65 6.99 -16.37 15.92
C ALA A 65 6.10 -17.60 15.65
N GLY A 66 4.89 -17.40 15.11
CA GLY A 66 4.00 -18.49 14.71
C GLY A 66 4.63 -19.36 13.62
N MET A 67 5.21 -18.76 12.58
CA MET A 67 5.89 -19.50 11.53
C MET A 67 7.06 -20.32 12.08
N PHE A 68 7.93 -19.75 12.91
CA PHE A 68 9.00 -20.50 13.56
C PHE A 68 8.46 -21.65 14.42
N PHE A 69 7.40 -21.43 15.21
CA PHE A 69 6.82 -22.46 16.06
C PHE A 69 6.27 -23.64 15.26
N PHE A 70 5.50 -23.38 14.19
CA PHE A 70 4.83 -24.44 13.43
C PHE A 70 5.70 -25.07 12.34
N THR A 71 6.60 -24.31 11.73
CA THR A 71 7.28 -24.72 10.48
C THR A 71 8.77 -25.03 10.67
N TYR A 72 9.43 -24.52 11.72
CA TYR A 72 10.88 -24.66 11.85
C TYR A 72 11.34 -26.12 11.92
N ILE A 73 10.80 -26.91 12.84
CA ILE A 73 11.19 -28.32 13.00
C ILE A 73 10.94 -29.13 11.71
N PRO A 74 9.74 -29.14 11.12
CA PRO A 74 9.51 -29.89 9.89
C PRO A 74 10.37 -29.38 8.72
N GLN A 75 10.50 -28.07 8.53
CA GLN A 75 11.24 -27.47 7.41
C GLN A 75 12.77 -27.69 7.55
N ALA A 76 13.32 -27.53 8.76
CA ALA A 76 14.71 -27.85 9.05
C ALA A 76 15.01 -29.33 8.86
N THR A 77 14.09 -30.23 9.23
CA THR A 77 14.25 -31.67 9.03
C THR A 77 14.30 -32.01 7.54
N ILE A 78 13.32 -31.52 6.76
CA ILE A 78 13.26 -31.76 5.30
C ILE A 78 14.51 -31.19 4.61
N LEU A 79 14.93 -29.98 4.97
CA LEU A 79 16.13 -29.36 4.38
C LEU A 79 17.41 -30.07 4.81
N THR A 80 17.47 -30.62 6.03
CA THR A 80 18.64 -31.40 6.47
C THR A 80 18.76 -32.70 5.68
N LEU A 81 17.64 -33.36 5.42
CA LEU A 81 17.59 -34.60 4.65
C LEU A 81 17.90 -34.39 3.17
N THR A 82 17.47 -33.27 2.59
CA THR A 82 17.61 -33.01 1.14
C THR A 82 18.88 -32.24 0.78
N SER A 83 19.29 -31.30 1.63
CA SER A 83 20.36 -30.32 1.33
C SER A 83 21.58 -30.47 2.24
N GLY A 84 21.58 -31.43 3.17
CA GLY A 84 22.68 -31.74 4.07
C GLY A 84 22.67 -30.98 5.40
N PRO A 85 23.75 -31.02 6.19
CA PRO A 85 23.76 -30.59 7.60
C PRO A 85 23.46 -29.09 7.82
N PHE A 86 23.54 -28.26 6.78
CA PHE A 86 23.18 -26.84 6.83
C PHE A 86 21.67 -26.56 6.61
N GLY A 87 20.84 -27.60 6.50
CA GLY A 87 19.40 -27.51 6.38
C GLY A 87 18.71 -26.61 7.41
N PRO A 88 19.08 -26.63 8.71
CA PRO A 88 18.45 -25.77 9.71
C PRO A 88 18.71 -24.28 9.48
N ILE A 89 19.91 -23.91 9.01
CA ILE A 89 20.24 -22.51 8.67
C ILE A 89 19.42 -22.05 7.47
N SER A 90 19.29 -22.91 6.46
CA SER A 90 18.47 -22.63 5.28
C SER A 90 16.99 -22.44 5.65
N ALA A 91 16.49 -23.26 6.58
CA ALA A 91 15.13 -23.14 7.11
C ALA A 91 14.89 -21.78 7.78
N ILE A 92 15.84 -21.29 8.58
CA ILE A 92 15.74 -19.96 9.22
C ILE A 92 15.57 -18.85 8.16
N LEU A 93 16.41 -18.85 7.11
CA LEU A 93 16.34 -17.84 6.05
C LEU A 93 15.03 -17.89 5.26
N LEU A 94 14.54 -19.10 4.97
CA LEU A 94 13.25 -19.33 4.32
C LEU A 94 12.09 -18.83 5.17
N ILE A 95 12.04 -19.23 6.44
CA ILE A 95 10.98 -18.82 7.37
C ILE A 95 10.93 -17.31 7.53
N ILE A 96 12.09 -16.64 7.62
CA ILE A 96 12.16 -15.17 7.66
C ILE A 96 11.54 -14.56 6.39
N SER A 97 11.88 -15.10 5.22
CA SER A 97 11.40 -14.60 3.92
C SER A 97 9.89 -14.83 3.73
N GLU A 98 9.40 -16.01 4.10
CA GLU A 98 7.99 -16.39 4.08
C GLU A 98 7.18 -15.54 5.06
N SER A 99 7.68 -15.38 6.29
CA SER A 99 7.06 -14.54 7.31
C SER A 99 7.00 -13.07 6.89
N ALA A 100 8.06 -12.55 6.25
CA ALA A 100 8.08 -11.18 5.74
C ALA A 100 7.05 -10.98 4.62
N THR A 101 6.91 -11.96 3.73
CA THR A 101 5.92 -11.94 2.64
C THR A 101 4.49 -11.97 3.21
N LEU A 102 4.24 -12.84 4.18
CA LEU A 102 2.95 -12.95 4.84
C LEU A 102 2.61 -11.68 5.63
N THR A 103 3.56 -11.18 6.43
CA THR A 103 3.43 -9.93 7.19
C THR A 103 3.12 -8.76 6.27
N THR A 104 3.84 -8.63 5.16
CA THR A 104 3.62 -7.57 4.16
C THR A 104 2.25 -7.68 3.53
N SER A 105 1.80 -8.89 3.19
CA SER A 105 0.49 -9.13 2.59
C SER A 105 -0.64 -8.73 3.56
N VAL A 106 -0.55 -9.17 4.82
CA VAL A 106 -1.53 -8.83 5.87
C VAL A 106 -1.50 -7.32 6.18
N ALA A 107 -0.31 -6.73 6.34
CA ALA A 107 -0.16 -5.30 6.63
C ALA A 107 -0.75 -4.43 5.52
N ARG A 108 -0.57 -4.82 4.24
CA ARG A 108 -1.18 -4.13 3.09
C ARG A 108 -2.71 -4.21 3.08
N MET A 109 -3.28 -5.30 3.56
CA MET A 109 -4.74 -5.47 3.61
C MET A 109 -5.37 -4.65 4.74
N PHE A 110 -4.72 -4.58 5.90
CA PHE A 110 -5.35 -4.02 7.11
C PHE A 110 -4.84 -2.64 7.55
N SER A 111 -3.54 -2.36 7.45
CA SER A 111 -2.94 -1.19 8.13
C SER A 111 -2.38 -0.14 7.18
N LEU A 112 -1.74 -0.58 6.09
CA LEU A 112 -0.96 0.32 5.23
C LEU A 112 -1.85 1.25 4.37
N ARG A 113 -2.99 0.76 3.89
CA ARG A 113 -3.92 1.54 3.05
C ARG A 113 -4.52 2.73 3.79
N ASP A 114 -4.91 2.52 5.05
CA ASP A 114 -5.47 3.57 5.89
C ASP A 114 -4.39 4.63 6.20
N ALA A 115 -3.17 4.21 6.54
CA ALA A 115 -2.05 5.12 6.79
C ALA A 115 -1.71 6.00 5.57
N LEU A 116 -1.72 5.42 4.37
CA LEU A 116 -1.49 6.15 3.12
C LEU A 116 -2.59 7.18 2.84
N THR A 117 -3.84 6.78 3.06
CA THR A 117 -5.00 7.66 2.87
C THR A 117 -4.98 8.82 3.87
N ASP A 118 -4.70 8.53 5.14
CA ASP A 118 -4.58 9.55 6.20
C ASP A 118 -3.43 10.53 5.93
N THR A 119 -2.31 10.05 5.40
CA THR A 119 -1.18 10.91 5.01
C THR A 119 -1.55 11.80 3.83
N PHE A 120 -2.19 11.23 2.81
CA PHE A 120 -2.63 11.98 1.64
C PHE A 120 -3.62 13.09 2.02
N ASP A 121 -4.67 12.74 2.76
CA ASP A 121 -5.66 13.70 3.24
C ASP A 121 -5.01 14.79 4.11
N ALA A 122 -4.08 14.42 5.00
CA ALA A 122 -3.36 15.38 5.84
C ALA A 122 -2.49 16.33 5.00
N THR A 123 -1.87 15.85 3.92
CA THR A 123 -1.11 16.71 3.01
C THR A 123 -2.01 17.71 2.28
N LEU A 124 -3.20 17.29 1.84
CA LEU A 124 -4.18 18.17 1.21
C LEU A 124 -4.67 19.26 2.18
N VAL A 125 -5.00 18.88 3.41
CA VAL A 125 -5.39 19.84 4.48
C VAL A 125 -4.25 20.81 4.77
N THR A 126 -3.00 20.34 4.86
CA THR A 126 -1.82 21.20 5.09
C THR A 126 -1.61 22.20 3.96
N ARG A 127 -2.05 21.86 2.74
CA ARG A 127 -1.96 22.74 1.55
C ARG A 127 -3.20 23.61 1.34
N GLY A 128 -4.14 23.63 2.28
CA GLY A 128 -5.36 24.45 2.19
C GLY A 128 -6.44 23.89 1.25
N MET A 129 -6.30 22.63 0.80
CA MET A 129 -7.28 21.93 -0.04
C MET A 129 -8.32 21.18 0.79
N GLU A 130 -8.77 21.79 1.89
CA GLU A 130 -9.75 21.22 2.83
C GLU A 130 -11.10 20.86 2.19
N PRO A 131 -11.66 21.66 1.25
CA PRO A 131 -12.93 21.34 0.61
C PRO A 131 -12.92 19.96 -0.06
N LEU A 132 -11.82 19.57 -0.72
CA LEU A 132 -11.70 18.26 -1.37
C LEU A 132 -11.74 17.09 -0.36
N VAL A 133 -11.11 17.25 0.81
CA VAL A 133 -11.08 16.20 1.83
C VAL A 133 -12.42 16.09 2.55
N SER A 134 -13.11 17.23 2.73
CA SER A 134 -14.41 17.30 3.42
C SER A 134 -15.53 16.53 2.72
N GLU A 135 -15.40 16.26 1.41
CA GLU A 135 -16.36 15.44 0.65
C GLU A 135 -16.29 13.93 0.98
N GLY A 136 -15.15 13.45 1.48
CA GLY A 136 -14.88 12.03 1.75
C GLY A 136 -14.81 11.66 3.23
N ARG A 137 -14.54 12.65 4.11
CA ARG A 137 -14.27 12.45 5.53
C ARG A 137 -14.57 13.74 6.31
N HIS A 138 -14.96 13.61 7.58
CA HIS A 138 -15.10 14.79 8.44
C HIS A 138 -13.75 15.46 8.69
N VAL A 139 -13.68 16.78 8.49
CA VAL A 139 -12.49 17.59 8.81
C VAL A 139 -12.87 18.58 9.91
N LEU A 140 -12.08 18.63 10.99
CA LEU A 140 -12.30 19.57 12.08
C LEU A 140 -11.88 21.00 11.68
N PRO A 141 -12.57 22.03 12.22
CA PRO A 141 -12.21 23.43 11.97
C PRO A 141 -10.74 23.73 12.31
N ALA A 142 -10.14 24.68 11.59
CA ALA A 142 -8.76 25.11 11.82
C ALA A 142 -8.50 25.65 13.25
N SER A 143 -9.56 26.01 13.99
CA SER A 143 -9.50 26.44 15.39
C SER A 143 -9.28 25.30 16.40
N THR A 144 -9.46 24.03 16.00
CA THR A 144 -9.52 22.89 16.93
C THR A 144 -8.18 22.16 17.10
N GLY A 145 -7.16 22.41 16.25
CA GLY A 145 -5.87 21.74 16.39
C GLY A 145 -4.75 22.32 15.54
N ARG A 146 -3.52 22.34 16.08
CA ARG A 146 -2.31 22.85 15.39
C ARG A 146 -1.80 21.91 14.28
N ASP A 147 -2.17 20.63 14.28
CA ASP A 147 -1.67 19.63 13.34
C ASP A 147 -2.75 19.14 12.36
N ALA A 148 -2.45 19.14 11.06
CA ALA A 148 -3.37 18.71 9.99
C ALA A 148 -3.88 17.27 10.16
N VAL A 149 -3.03 16.36 10.68
CA VAL A 149 -3.42 14.97 10.98
C VAL A 149 -4.45 14.89 12.09
N ALA A 150 -4.36 15.74 13.12
CA ALA A 150 -5.32 15.75 14.22
C ALA A 150 -6.69 16.32 13.80
N ARG A 151 -6.73 17.06 12.69
CA ARG A 151 -7.96 17.60 12.12
C ARG A 151 -8.71 16.58 11.24
N LEU A 152 -8.07 15.46 10.88
CA LEU A 152 -8.72 14.37 10.16
C LEU A 152 -9.62 13.58 11.12
N GLY A 153 -10.94 13.69 10.90
CA GLY A 153 -11.95 12.94 11.64
C GLY A 153 -12.22 11.57 11.02
N LYS A 154 -13.33 10.94 11.44
CA LYS A 154 -13.74 9.63 10.92
C LYS A 154 -14.08 9.71 9.43
N MET A 155 -13.56 8.74 8.69
CA MET A 155 -13.81 8.52 7.27
C MET A 155 -15.29 8.24 7.05
N LEU A 156 -15.95 9.06 6.22
CA LEU A 156 -17.39 8.94 5.95
C LEU A 156 -17.66 7.96 4.81
N LYS A 157 -16.78 7.96 3.80
CA LYS A 157 -16.79 6.97 2.73
C LYS A 157 -15.66 5.99 3.00
N GLN A 158 -15.98 4.84 3.59
CA GLN A 158 -15.07 3.69 3.44
C GLN A 158 -14.95 3.40 1.95
N PRO A 159 -13.76 3.05 1.42
CA PRO A 159 -13.63 2.69 0.03
C PRO A 159 -14.39 1.37 -0.18
N LEU A 160 -15.67 1.48 -0.53
CA LEU A 160 -16.57 0.37 -0.87
C LEU A 160 -16.19 -0.30 -2.20
N GLU A 161 -15.04 0.08 -2.80
CA GLU A 161 -14.39 -0.70 -3.86
C GLU A 161 -13.91 -2.08 -3.39
N ARG A 162 -13.88 -2.34 -2.07
CA ARG A 162 -13.50 -3.62 -1.46
C ARG A 162 -14.19 -4.84 -2.07
N LEU A 163 -15.36 -4.69 -2.69
CA LEU A 163 -16.15 -5.79 -3.26
C LEU A 163 -16.78 -5.45 -4.63
N ASN A 164 -16.31 -4.42 -5.34
CA ASN A 164 -16.86 -4.15 -6.66
C ASN A 164 -16.29 -5.19 -7.66
N PRO A 165 -17.11 -6.07 -8.25
CA PRO A 165 -16.63 -7.12 -9.16
C PRO A 165 -15.87 -6.55 -10.37
N ARG A 166 -16.16 -5.31 -10.77
CA ARG A 166 -15.41 -4.59 -11.80
C ARG A 166 -13.98 -4.25 -11.36
N ALA A 167 -13.78 -3.86 -10.10
CA ALA A 167 -12.46 -3.55 -9.55
C ALA A 167 -11.59 -4.82 -9.39
N VAL A 168 -12.21 -5.94 -9.03
CA VAL A 168 -11.55 -7.26 -8.98
C VAL A 168 -11.16 -7.72 -10.39
N LEU A 169 -12.08 -7.65 -11.35
CA LEU A 169 -11.80 -7.99 -12.74
C LEU A 169 -10.69 -7.11 -13.33
N ARG A 170 -10.74 -5.79 -13.07
CA ARG A 170 -9.69 -4.85 -13.44
C ARG A 170 -8.33 -5.22 -12.83
N SER A 171 -8.29 -5.53 -11.53
CA SER A 171 -7.06 -5.94 -10.84
C SER A 171 -6.48 -7.22 -11.43
N PHE A 172 -7.35 -8.16 -11.84
CA PHE A 172 -6.95 -9.41 -12.49
C PHE A 172 -6.44 -9.19 -13.92
N LEU A 173 -7.05 -8.28 -14.68
CA LEU A 173 -6.61 -7.91 -16.03
C LEU A 173 -5.33 -7.07 -16.05
N LEU A 174 -5.09 -6.24 -15.03
CA LEU A 174 -3.90 -5.40 -14.89
C LEU A 174 -2.74 -6.11 -14.19
N LEU A 175 -2.97 -7.27 -13.57
CA LEU A 175 -1.94 -8.09 -12.93
C LEU A 175 -0.76 -8.40 -13.87
N PRO A 176 -0.97 -8.85 -15.12
CA PRO A 176 0.11 -9.06 -16.10
C PRO A 176 0.89 -7.77 -16.40
N LEU A 177 0.22 -6.62 -16.41
CA LEU A 177 0.83 -5.33 -16.74
C LEU A 177 1.64 -4.77 -15.56
N ASN A 178 1.19 -5.00 -14.32
CA ASN A 178 1.93 -4.66 -13.09
C ASN A 178 3.20 -5.51 -12.90
N LEU A 179 3.30 -6.67 -13.55
CA LEU A 179 4.52 -7.50 -13.55
C LEU A 179 5.63 -6.91 -14.44
N ILE A 180 5.35 -5.87 -15.22
CA ILE A 180 6.33 -5.13 -16.01
C ILE A 180 6.80 -3.92 -15.18
N PRO A 181 8.02 -3.97 -14.60
CA PRO A 181 8.47 -3.01 -13.58
C PRO A 181 8.56 -1.55 -14.06
N VAL A 182 8.62 -1.33 -15.38
CA VAL A 182 8.67 0.01 -15.99
C VAL A 182 7.28 0.66 -16.08
N VAL A 183 6.21 -0.14 -16.18
CA VAL A 183 4.84 0.38 -16.40
C VAL A 183 4.05 0.42 -15.10
N GLY A 184 4.26 -0.54 -14.19
CA GLY A 184 3.53 -0.62 -12.93
C GLY A 184 3.78 0.53 -11.93
N THR A 185 4.83 1.33 -12.13
CA THR A 185 5.14 2.49 -11.27
C THR A 185 4.48 3.80 -11.73
N LEU A 186 3.84 3.80 -12.91
CA LEU A 186 3.20 4.97 -13.52
C LEU A 186 1.66 4.95 -13.46
N ILE A 187 1.06 3.90 -12.89
CA ILE A 187 -0.40 3.70 -12.78
C ILE A 187 -0.89 4.05 -11.38
#